data_AF-A0A2V2D1B9-F1
#
_entry.id   AF-A0A2V2D1B9-F1
#
_cell.length_a   1.000
_cell.length_b   1.000
_cell.length_c   1.000
_cell.angle_alpha   90.00
_cell.angle_beta   90.00
_cell.angle_gamma   90.00
#
_symmetry.space_group_name_H-M   'P 1'
#
loop_
_entity.id
_entity.type
_entity.pdbx_description
1 polymer ?
#
loop_
_entity_poly.entity_id
_entity_poly.type
_entity_poly.pdbx_seq_one_letter_code
_entity_poly.pdbx_strand_id
1 'polypeptide(L)'
;MNIWDKFDKAIDTASLAEDVKDVQENGTSYRDVPHGDYEVAIDKLELTESKAHDPMVTVWFKVVEGEFKGSRIFMNQVITQGFQIHIINEFLRSLDTGVAIEFVTYRQYGNLLMDVMEAIDTQHLEFALSYKEGKKGFSTYEITEVFEAE
;
A
#
# COMPACT_ATOMS: atom_id res chain seq x y z
N MET A 1 9.66 0.24 -37.56
CA MET A 1 9.74 0.51 -36.11
C MET A 1 10.54 -0.62 -35.49
N ASN A 2 11.64 -0.28 -34.85
CA ASN A 2 12.54 -1.22 -34.20
C ASN A 2 11.85 -1.80 -32.94
N ILE A 3 12.25 -2.99 -32.50
CA ILE A 3 11.76 -3.58 -31.25
C ILE A 3 12.02 -2.68 -30.04
N TRP A 4 13.11 -1.88 -30.04
CA TRP A 4 13.43 -0.92 -28.99
C TRP A 4 12.40 0.22 -28.91
N ASP A 5 12.04 0.81 -30.06
CA ASP A 5 11.02 1.86 -30.10
C ASP A 5 9.64 1.37 -29.59
N LYS A 6 9.36 0.07 -29.72
CA LYS A 6 8.13 -0.53 -29.18
C LYS A 6 8.18 -0.63 -27.65
N PHE A 7 9.35 -0.93 -27.08
CA PHE A 7 9.53 -0.98 -25.64
C PHE A 7 9.47 0.41 -25.03
N ASP A 8 10.17 1.39 -25.62
CA ASP A 8 10.17 2.78 -25.13
C ASP A 8 8.78 3.44 -25.16
N LYS A 9 7.87 2.96 -26.02
CA LYS A 9 6.46 3.40 -26.03
C LYS A 9 5.53 2.64 -25.09
N ALA A 10 5.87 1.39 -24.76
CA ALA A 10 5.05 0.52 -23.93
C ALA A 10 5.42 0.60 -22.45
N ILE A 11 6.62 1.11 -22.15
CA ILE A 11 7.23 1.12 -20.83
C ILE A 11 7.63 2.56 -20.51
N ASP A 12 7.31 3.02 -19.31
CA ASP A 12 7.77 4.31 -18.81
C ASP A 12 9.28 4.25 -18.50
N THR A 13 10.08 4.55 -19.51
CA THR A 13 11.53 4.56 -19.42
C THR A 13 12.07 5.71 -18.57
N ALA A 14 11.28 6.76 -18.32
CA ALA A 14 11.66 7.85 -17.44
C ALA A 14 11.59 7.41 -15.97
N SER A 15 10.47 6.79 -15.57
CA SER A 15 10.34 6.20 -14.23
C SER A 15 11.40 5.14 -13.97
N LEU A 16 11.69 4.26 -14.95
CA LEU A 16 12.75 3.26 -14.80
C LEU A 16 14.14 3.88 -14.64
N ALA A 17 14.42 5.01 -15.30
CA ALA A 17 15.68 5.70 -15.16
C ALA A 17 15.81 6.37 -13.77
N GLU A 18 14.71 6.84 -13.19
CA GLU A 18 14.65 7.34 -11.81
C GLU A 18 14.86 6.18 -10.82
N ASP A 19 14.15 5.07 -10.97
CA ASP A 19 14.30 3.87 -10.13
C ASP A 19 15.75 3.36 -10.14
N VAL A 20 16.42 3.36 -11.30
CA VAL A 20 17.82 2.95 -11.43
C VAL A 20 18.76 3.90 -10.69
N LYS A 21 18.52 5.21 -10.75
CA LYS A 21 19.33 6.20 -10.02
C LYS A 21 19.15 6.05 -8.51
N ASP A 22 17.91 5.89 -8.05
CA ASP A 22 17.61 5.72 -6.64
C ASP A 22 18.26 4.46 -6.07
N VAL A 23 18.22 3.35 -6.82
CA VAL A 23 18.92 2.10 -6.45
C VAL A 23 20.44 2.29 -6.44
N GLN A 24 21.00 3.08 -7.36
CA GLN A 24 22.44 3.35 -7.42
C GLN A 24 22.92 4.25 -6.27
N GLU A 25 22.14 5.25 -5.88
CA GLU A 25 22.50 6.23 -4.85
C GLU A 25 22.21 5.73 -3.42
N ASN A 26 21.09 5.02 -3.23
CA ASN A 26 20.59 4.63 -1.90
C ASN A 26 20.70 3.12 -1.62
N GLY A 27 21.17 2.31 -2.58
CA GLY A 27 21.17 0.85 -2.49
C GLY A 27 19.75 0.25 -2.49
N THR A 28 19.63 -1.06 -2.25
CA THR A 28 18.31 -1.70 -2.05
C THR A 28 17.77 -1.52 -0.63
N SER A 29 18.41 -0.69 0.21
CA SER A 29 17.93 -0.39 1.56
C SER A 29 16.80 0.61 1.48
N TYR A 30 15.59 0.13 1.74
CA TYR A 30 14.43 0.98 2.02
C TYR A 30 14.85 2.08 3.00
N ARG A 31 14.79 3.33 2.54
CA ARG A 31 14.90 4.49 3.42
C ARG A 31 13.79 4.36 4.47
N ASP A 32 14.12 4.35 5.75
CA ASP A 32 13.12 4.36 6.81
C ASP A 32 12.32 5.66 6.69
N VAL A 33 11.05 5.55 6.32
CA VAL A 33 10.14 6.69 6.22
C VAL A 33 9.71 7.08 7.64
N PRO A 34 10.01 8.32 8.11
CA PRO A 34 9.67 8.73 9.46
C PRO A 34 8.15 8.84 9.65
N HIS A 35 7.67 8.90 10.89
CA HIS A 35 6.27 9.27 11.13
C HIS A 35 5.99 10.68 10.63
N GLY A 36 4.85 10.85 9.96
CA GLY A 36 4.45 12.05 9.27
C GLY A 36 3.16 11.84 8.48
N ASP A 37 2.77 12.86 7.73
CA ASP A 37 1.64 12.81 6.82
C ASP A 37 2.18 12.73 5.38
N TYR A 38 1.63 11.84 4.57
CA TYR A 38 2.14 11.49 3.24
C TYR A 38 1.01 11.31 2.25
N GLU A 39 1.21 11.69 1.00
CA GLU A 39 0.41 11.18 -0.10
C GLU A 39 0.99 9.85 -0.58
N VAL A 40 0.14 8.84 -0.72
CA VAL A 40 0.56 7.47 -1.02
C VAL A 40 -0.38 6.78 -2.01
N ALA A 41 0.21 5.93 -2.85
CA ALA A 41 -0.51 4.85 -3.54
C ALA A 41 -0.40 3.55 -2.74
N ILE A 42 -1.33 2.62 -2.92
CA ILE A 42 -1.22 1.26 -2.34
C ILE A 42 -0.66 0.31 -3.40
N ASP A 43 0.58 -0.15 -3.22
CA ASP A 43 1.26 -1.10 -4.12
C ASP A 43 0.82 -2.55 -3.87
N LYS A 44 0.40 -2.86 -2.64
CA LYS A 44 0.09 -4.21 -2.19
C LYS A 44 -0.94 -4.17 -1.07
N LEU A 45 -1.98 -4.99 -1.20
CA LEU A 45 -2.99 -5.26 -0.19
C LEU A 45 -3.35 -6.75 -0.22
N GLU A 46 -2.80 -7.54 0.70
CA GLU A 46 -2.93 -9.01 0.64
C GLU A 46 -3.08 -9.67 2.01
N LEU A 47 -3.78 -10.81 2.03
CA LEU A 47 -3.75 -11.74 3.15
C LEU A 47 -2.54 -12.68 2.99
N THR A 48 -1.65 -12.65 3.97
CA THR A 48 -0.41 -13.43 4.00
C THR A 48 -0.26 -14.18 5.32
N GLU A 49 0.86 -14.88 5.46
CA GLU A 49 1.25 -15.59 6.67
C GLU A 49 2.36 -14.80 7.38
N SER A 50 2.20 -14.55 8.68
CA SER A 50 3.24 -13.93 9.50
C SER A 50 4.41 -14.89 9.76
N LYS A 51 5.50 -14.38 10.31
CA LYS A 51 6.63 -15.23 10.75
C LYS A 51 6.24 -16.29 11.79
N ALA A 52 5.14 -16.09 12.51
CA ALA A 52 4.62 -17.02 13.51
C ALA A 52 3.56 -17.98 12.94
N HIS A 53 3.35 -17.99 11.61
CA HIS A 53 2.33 -18.78 10.93
C HIS A 53 0.88 -18.35 11.18
N ASP A 54 0.68 -17.15 11.77
CA ASP A 54 -0.63 -16.54 11.93
C ASP A 54 -1.08 -15.77 10.68
N PRO A 55 -2.39 -15.71 10.35
CA PRO A 55 -2.91 -14.91 9.26
C PRO A 55 -2.69 -13.41 9.50
N MET A 56 -2.23 -12.71 8.47
CA MET A 56 -1.81 -11.32 8.55
C MET A 56 -2.20 -10.55 7.28
N VAL A 57 -2.77 -9.37 7.43
CA VAL A 57 -2.96 -8.45 6.30
C VAL A 57 -1.73 -7.56 6.17
N THR A 58 -1.19 -7.50 4.96
CA THR A 58 -0.03 -6.67 4.61
C THR A 58 -0.47 -5.59 3.63
N VAL A 59 -0.13 -4.35 3.96
CA VAL A 59 -0.32 -3.18 3.10
C VAL A 59 1.01 -2.49 2.86
N TRP A 60 1.33 -2.24 1.60
CA TRP A 60 2.50 -1.45 1.20
C TRP A 60 2.02 -0.14 0.61
N PHE A 61 2.32 0.95 1.30
CA PHE A 61 2.06 2.30 0.80
C PHE A 61 3.32 2.79 0.11
N LYS A 62 3.23 3.23 -1.13
CA LYS A 62 4.30 3.90 -1.87
C LYS A 62 4.07 5.39 -1.80
N VAL A 63 5.04 6.13 -1.26
CA VAL A 63 4.97 7.60 -1.21
C VAL A 63 5.06 8.16 -2.62
N VAL A 64 4.12 9.02 -3.04
CA VAL A 64 4.02 9.52 -4.43
C VAL A 64 4.61 10.91 -4.63
N GLU A 65 4.80 11.68 -3.55
CA GLU A 65 5.41 13.02 -3.58
C GLU A 65 6.32 13.32 -2.38
N GLY A 66 7.03 14.45 -2.43
CA GLY A 66 7.92 14.91 -1.35
C GLY A 66 9.29 14.22 -1.29
N GLU A 67 10.03 14.46 -0.21
CA GLU A 67 11.42 13.97 -0.01
C GLU A 67 11.53 12.43 -0.06
N PHE A 68 10.46 11.74 0.35
CA PHE A 68 10.42 10.29 0.45
C PHE A 68 9.71 9.63 -0.74
N LYS A 69 9.42 10.37 -1.83
CA LYS A 69 8.83 9.81 -3.06
C LYS A 69 9.53 8.51 -3.47
N GLY A 70 8.74 7.50 -3.83
CA GLY A 70 9.22 6.16 -4.19
C GLY A 70 9.52 5.23 -3.00
N SER A 71 9.64 5.77 -1.78
CA SER A 71 9.86 4.97 -0.56
C SER A 71 8.56 4.27 -0.13
N ARG A 72 8.70 3.21 0.68
CA ARG A 72 7.57 2.41 1.17
C ARG A 72 7.34 2.54 2.66
N ILE A 73 6.07 2.67 3.06
CA ILE A 73 5.58 2.52 4.42
C ILE A 73 4.84 1.17 4.50
N PHE A 74 5.04 0.42 5.58
CA PHE A 74 4.50 -0.94 5.70
C PHE A 74 3.53 -1.07 6.87
N MET A 75 2.28 -1.47 6.60
CA MET A 75 1.35 -1.92 7.65
C MET A 75 1.24 -3.45 7.60
N ASN A 76 1.55 -4.12 8.72
CA ASN A 76 1.43 -5.56 8.88
C ASN A 76 0.59 -5.87 10.12
N GLN A 77 -0.61 -6.40 9.93
CA GLN A 77 -1.57 -6.62 11.00
C GLN A 77 -1.96 -8.10 11.08
N VAL A 78 -1.55 -8.78 12.15
CA VAL A 78 -2.04 -10.12 12.47
C VAL A 78 -3.53 -10.04 12.81
N ILE A 79 -4.34 -10.96 12.30
CA ILE A 79 -5.81 -10.94 12.39
C ILE A 79 -6.38 -12.24 12.97
N THR A 80 -5.85 -12.68 14.11
CA THR A 80 -6.33 -13.87 14.85
C THR A 80 -7.46 -13.56 15.84
N GLN A 81 -7.76 -12.28 16.07
CA GLN A 81 -8.76 -11.82 17.04
C GLN A 81 -9.74 -10.82 16.43
N GLY A 82 -10.98 -10.80 16.93
CA GLY A 82 -12.05 -9.97 16.38
C GLY A 82 -11.73 -8.47 16.33
N PHE A 83 -11.02 -7.93 17.33
CA PHE A 83 -10.63 -6.52 17.31
C PHE A 83 -9.58 -6.20 16.23
N GLN A 84 -8.71 -7.16 15.89
CA GLN A 84 -7.69 -6.98 14.84
C GLN A 84 -8.35 -6.98 13.46
N ILE A 85 -9.34 -7.85 13.26
CA ILE A 85 -10.17 -7.87 12.06
C ILE A 85 -10.97 -6.57 11.95
N HIS A 86 -11.52 -6.08 13.06
CA HIS A 86 -12.23 -4.79 13.07
C HIS A 86 -11.32 -3.63 12.64
N ILE A 87 -10.07 -3.57 13.13
CA ILE A 87 -9.09 -2.56 12.71
C ILE A 87 -8.90 -2.57 11.18
N ILE A 88 -8.68 -3.75 10.58
CA ILE A 88 -8.52 -3.82 9.11
C ILE A 88 -9.82 -3.48 8.40
N ASN A 89 -10.98 -3.92 8.92
CA ASN A 89 -12.26 -3.58 8.29
C ASN A 89 -12.53 -2.07 8.29
N GLU A 90 -12.18 -1.34 9.36
CA GLU A 90 -12.31 0.12 9.37
C GLU A 90 -11.30 0.77 8.41
N PHE A 91 -10.06 0.27 8.36
CA PHE A 91 -9.07 0.72 7.38
C PHE A 91 -9.56 0.52 5.93
N LEU A 92 -10.05 -0.67 5.56
CA LEU A 92 -10.55 -0.95 4.22
C LEU A 92 -11.74 -0.06 3.85
N ARG A 93 -12.62 0.26 4.82
CA ARG A 93 -13.73 1.20 4.58
C ARG A 93 -13.24 2.63 4.36
N SER A 94 -12.16 3.03 5.03
CA SER A 94 -11.57 4.37 4.84
C SER A 94 -10.95 4.59 3.46
N LEU A 95 -10.70 3.52 2.70
CA LEU A 95 -10.22 3.60 1.32
C LEU A 95 -11.33 4.00 0.31
N ASP A 96 -12.60 4.03 0.76
CA ASP A 96 -13.77 4.44 -0.04
C ASP A 96 -13.89 3.78 -1.43
N THR A 97 -13.48 2.52 -1.54
CA THR A 97 -13.45 1.81 -2.84
C THR A 97 -14.82 1.37 -3.36
N GLY A 98 -15.88 1.54 -2.57
CA GLY A 98 -17.22 1.03 -2.85
C GLY A 98 -17.40 -0.49 -2.62
N VAL A 99 -16.34 -1.22 -2.26
CA VAL A 99 -16.42 -2.65 -1.95
C VAL A 99 -17.04 -2.88 -0.57
N ALA A 100 -18.00 -3.81 -0.47
CA ALA A 100 -18.64 -4.13 0.80
C ALA A 100 -17.69 -4.89 1.73
N ILE A 101 -17.37 -4.30 2.90
CA ILE A 101 -16.38 -4.85 3.84
C ILE A 101 -17.05 -5.71 4.93
N GLU A 102 -16.89 -7.03 4.82
CA GLU A 102 -17.32 -8.02 5.81
C GLU A 102 -16.32 -9.20 5.91
N PHE A 103 -16.02 -9.62 7.14
CA PHE A 103 -15.24 -10.83 7.40
C PHE A 103 -16.17 -12.01 7.67
N VAL A 104 -16.02 -13.08 6.89
CA VAL A 104 -16.73 -14.36 7.09
C VAL A 104 -15.74 -15.51 7.30
N THR A 105 -14.76 -15.64 6.40
CA THR A 105 -13.67 -16.63 6.48
C THR A 105 -12.40 -16.06 5.87
N TYR A 106 -11.22 -16.58 6.20
CA TYR A 106 -9.96 -16.11 5.60
C TYR A 106 -9.89 -16.26 4.07
N ARG A 107 -10.48 -17.32 3.50
CA ARG A 107 -10.53 -17.48 2.03
C ARG A 107 -11.37 -16.37 1.40
N GLN A 108 -12.56 -16.13 1.94
CA GLN A 108 -13.43 -15.05 1.45
C GLN A 108 -12.76 -13.69 1.67
N TYR A 109 -12.10 -13.49 2.81
CA TYR A 109 -11.44 -12.24 3.12
C TYR A 109 -10.24 -11.97 2.20
N GLY A 110 -9.46 -12.99 1.85
CA GLY A 110 -8.41 -12.88 0.84
C GLY A 110 -8.96 -12.45 -0.53
N ASN A 111 -10.11 -12.98 -0.94
CA ASN A 111 -10.79 -12.52 -2.17
C ASN A 111 -11.27 -11.07 -2.05
N LEU A 112 -11.86 -10.70 -0.92
CA LEU A 112 -12.28 -9.33 -0.66
C LEU A 112 -11.12 -8.33 -0.76
N LEU A 113 -9.93 -8.67 -0.23
CA LEU A 113 -8.75 -7.82 -0.36
C LEU A 113 -8.31 -7.66 -1.82
N MET A 114 -8.42 -8.71 -2.63
CA MET A 114 -8.17 -8.62 -4.08
C MET A 114 -9.20 -7.71 -4.77
N ASP A 115 -10.49 -7.82 -4.43
CA ASP A 115 -11.54 -6.96 -4.96
C ASP A 115 -11.30 -5.48 -4.59
N VAL A 116 -10.84 -5.21 -3.36
CA VAL A 116 -10.47 -3.85 -2.93
C VAL A 116 -9.26 -3.34 -3.72
N MET A 117 -8.23 -4.16 -3.91
CA MET A 117 -7.06 -3.77 -4.71
C MET A 117 -7.43 -3.48 -6.16
N GLU A 118 -8.26 -4.33 -6.79
CA GLU A 118 -8.74 -4.11 -8.15
C GLU A 118 -9.54 -2.80 -8.27
N ALA A 119 -10.35 -2.47 -7.26
CA ALA A 119 -11.09 -1.22 -7.22
C ALA A 119 -10.16 0.01 -7.08
N ILE A 120 -9.09 -0.09 -6.30
CA ILE A 120 -8.04 0.95 -6.20
C ILE A 120 -7.38 1.16 -7.56
N ASP A 121 -6.93 0.08 -8.20
CA ASP A 121 -6.22 0.13 -9.48
C ASP A 121 -7.12 0.69 -10.60
N THR A 122 -8.40 0.27 -10.63
CA THR A 122 -9.36 0.68 -11.66
C THR A 122 -9.74 2.16 -11.55
N GLN A 123 -9.80 2.68 -10.32
CA GLN A 123 -10.13 4.08 -10.04
C GLN A 123 -8.90 4.97 -9.89
N HIS A 124 -7.70 4.40 -10.04
CA HIS A 124 -6.42 5.08 -9.86
C HIS A 124 -6.35 5.85 -8.52
N LEU A 125 -6.76 5.20 -7.42
CA LEU A 125 -6.86 5.87 -6.13
C LEU A 125 -5.50 6.10 -5.47
N GLU A 126 -5.31 7.33 -4.98
CA GLU A 126 -4.24 7.73 -4.07
C GLU A 126 -4.84 8.26 -2.76
N PHE A 127 -4.02 8.34 -1.72
CA PHE A 127 -4.50 8.54 -0.36
C PHE A 127 -3.61 9.51 0.42
N ALA A 128 -4.23 10.42 1.17
CA ALA A 128 -3.54 11.11 2.25
C ALA A 128 -3.47 10.17 3.48
N LEU A 129 -2.27 9.74 3.81
CA LEU A 129 -1.96 8.87 4.94
C LEU A 129 -1.32 9.65 6.08
N SER A 130 -1.99 9.69 7.22
CA SER A 130 -1.40 10.06 8.51
C SER A 130 -0.74 8.82 9.15
N TYR A 131 0.60 8.76 9.08
CA TYR A 131 1.43 7.68 9.62
C TYR A 131 2.12 8.15 10.92
N LYS A 132 1.61 7.74 12.08
CA LYS A 132 2.02 8.31 13.39
C LYS A 132 2.55 7.26 14.37
N GLU A 133 3.31 7.71 15.37
CA GLU A 133 3.69 6.87 16.49
C GLU A 133 2.47 6.60 17.38
N GLY A 134 2.14 5.32 17.54
CA GLY A 134 1.12 4.85 18.46
C GLY A 134 1.70 4.44 19.82
N LYS A 135 0.92 3.68 20.58
CA LYS A 135 1.34 3.23 21.91
C LYS A 135 2.34 2.07 21.77
N LYS A 136 3.31 2.01 22.68
CA LYS A 136 4.28 0.89 22.79
C LYS A 136 5.11 0.64 21.53
N GLY A 137 5.41 1.69 20.76
CA GLY A 137 6.24 1.59 19.55
C GLY A 137 5.52 0.97 18.34
N PHE A 138 4.20 0.78 18.40
CA PHE A 138 3.41 0.43 17.22
C PHE A 138 3.02 1.70 16.47
N SER A 139 3.08 1.69 15.14
CA SER A 139 2.59 2.80 14.33
C SER A 139 1.07 2.76 14.17
N THR A 140 0.47 3.92 13.90
CA THR A 140 -0.93 4.08 13.50
C THR A 140 -1.02 4.59 12.06
N TYR A 141 -2.08 4.18 11.36
CA TYR A 141 -2.32 4.47 9.95
C TYR A 141 -3.75 5.00 9.84
N GLU A 142 -3.91 6.22 9.34
CA GLU A 142 -5.21 6.86 9.15
C GLU A 142 -5.26 7.46 7.76
N ILE A 143 -6.26 7.06 6.98
CA ILE A 143 -6.56 7.67 5.69
C ILE A 143 -7.41 8.91 5.97
N THR A 144 -6.87 10.09 5.67
CA THR A 144 -7.57 11.36 5.92
C THR A 144 -8.33 11.85 4.71
N GLU A 145 -7.85 11.52 3.51
CA GLU A 145 -8.45 11.90 2.23
C GLU A 145 -8.18 10.80 1.18
N VAL A 146 -9.09 10.68 0.20
CA VAL A 146 -9.02 9.76 -0.94
C VAL A 146 -9.10 10.60 -2.22
N PHE A 147 -8.20 10.36 -3.16
CA PHE A 147 -8.10 11.10 -4.41
C PHE A 147 -8.04 10.14 -5.61
N GLU A 148 -8.46 10.61 -6.78
CA GLU A 148 -8.19 9.94 -8.06
C GLU A 148 -6.94 10.58 -8.68
N ALA A 149 -5.94 9.78 -9.02
CA ALA A 149 -4.73 10.27 -9.69
C ALA A 149 -5.05 10.83 -11.08
N GLU A 150 -4.44 11.96 -11.45
CA GLU A 150 -4.63 12.64 -12.75
C GLU A 150 -4.05 11.90 -13.96
#